data_AF-A0A0U0QXJ4-F1
#
_entry.id   AF-A0A0U0QXJ4-F1
#
_cell.length_a   1.000
_cell.length_b   1.000
_cell.length_c   1.000
_cell.angle_alpha   90.00
_cell.angle_beta   90.00
_cell.angle_gamma   90.00
#
_symmetry.space_group_name_H-M   'P 1'
#
loop_
_entity.id
_entity.type
_entity.pdbx_description
1 polymer ?
#
loop_
_entity_poly.entity_id
_entity_poly.type
_entity_poly.pdbx_seq_one_letter_code
_entity_poly.pdbx_strand_id
1 'polypeptide(L)'
;MLAVRPELMERLRARLPAPDWMPPLTVAQQLGFGEANVAARVGFSVALGEHLACGPQAIRARLAELGDIARTVLADVSGWRVVEAVDEPSAITTLAPIDGADPAAVRAWLLSQRRIVTTYAGVERAPLELPAPVLRISPHVDNTADDLDAFAEALVAATAATSGER
;
A
#
# COMPACT_ATOMS: atom_id res chain seq x y z
N MET A 1 0.73 13.93 -18.85
CA MET A 1 0.52 13.10 -20.05
C MET A 1 -0.28 11.91 -19.59
N LEU A 2 -1.40 11.61 -20.25
CA LEU A 2 -2.23 10.47 -19.91
C LEU A 2 -1.68 9.25 -20.64
N ALA A 3 -1.16 8.25 -19.91
CA ALA A 3 -0.67 7.00 -20.48
C ALA A 3 -1.80 5.97 -20.43
N VAL A 4 -2.43 5.73 -21.58
CA VAL A 4 -3.55 4.79 -21.72
C VAL A 4 -3.27 3.92 -22.94
N ARG A 5 -3.73 2.66 -22.91
CA ARG A 5 -3.72 1.82 -24.10
C ARG A 5 -4.50 2.50 -25.25
N PRO A 6 -4.02 2.42 -26.51
CA PRO A 6 -4.67 3.09 -27.64
C PRO A 6 -6.17 2.79 -27.75
N GLU A 7 -6.56 1.52 -27.56
CA GLU A 7 -7.94 1.06 -27.71
C GLU A 7 -8.87 1.67 -26.65
N LEU A 8 -8.32 1.97 -25.46
CA LEU A 8 -9.06 2.65 -24.41
C LEU A 8 -9.08 4.17 -24.65
N MET A 9 -7.99 4.75 -25.17
CA MET A 9 -7.92 6.17 -25.51
C MET A 9 -9.00 6.56 -26.54
N GLU A 10 -9.25 5.73 -27.54
CA GLU A 10 -10.30 5.92 -28.54
C GLU A 10 -11.72 5.91 -27.95
N ARG A 11 -11.89 5.22 -26.81
CA ARG A 11 -13.18 5.10 -26.11
C ARG A 11 -13.39 6.17 -25.04
N LEU A 12 -12.35 6.91 -24.67
CA LEU A 12 -12.47 7.97 -23.66
C LEU A 12 -13.35 9.10 -24.18
N ARG A 13 -14.17 9.64 -23.29
CA ARG A 13 -14.98 10.84 -23.54
C ARG A 13 -14.66 11.86 -22.46
N ALA A 14 -14.29 13.06 -22.88
CA ALA A 14 -14.18 14.16 -21.93
C ALA A 14 -15.57 14.46 -21.35
N ARG A 15 -15.67 14.54 -20.02
CA ARG A 15 -16.95 14.89 -19.35
C ARG A 15 -17.38 16.31 -19.69
N LEU A 16 -16.42 17.21 -19.83
CA LEU A 16 -16.64 18.60 -20.18
C LEU A 16 -16.27 18.79 -21.66
N PRO A 17 -17.11 19.50 -22.44
CA PRO A 17 -16.78 19.82 -23.82
C PRO A 17 -15.57 20.78 -23.87
N ALA A 18 -14.82 20.73 -24.97
CA ALA A 18 -13.79 21.73 -25.23
C ALA A 18 -14.45 23.11 -25.40
N PRO A 19 -13.86 24.19 -24.87
CA PRO A 19 -14.31 25.55 -25.13
C PRO A 19 -14.34 25.88 -26.63
N ASP A 20 -15.37 26.62 -27.07
CA ASP A 20 -15.59 26.92 -28.50
C ASP A 20 -14.47 27.71 -29.17
N TRP A 21 -13.65 28.42 -28.38
CA TRP A 21 -12.50 29.19 -28.86
C TRP A 21 -11.25 28.33 -29.09
N MET A 22 -11.24 27.08 -28.60
CA MET A 22 -10.09 26.20 -28.76
C MET A 22 -10.14 25.47 -30.12
N PRO A 23 -8.97 25.24 -30.75
CA PRO A 23 -8.91 24.38 -31.92
C PRO A 23 -9.36 22.94 -31.55
N PRO A 24 -9.79 22.14 -32.54
CA PRO A 24 -10.12 20.74 -32.30
C PRO A 24 -8.97 20.01 -31.58
N LEU A 25 -9.25 19.54 -30.37
CA LEU A 25 -8.29 18.79 -29.55
C LEU A 25 -8.68 17.32 -29.51
N THR A 26 -7.67 16.45 -29.52
CA THR A 26 -7.86 15.05 -29.13
C THR A 26 -8.35 14.94 -27.68
N VAL A 27 -9.05 13.87 -27.34
CA VAL A 27 -9.52 13.63 -25.96
C VAL A 27 -8.36 13.66 -24.96
N ALA A 28 -7.18 13.14 -25.31
CA ALA A 28 -5.98 13.20 -24.48
C ALA A 28 -5.54 14.64 -24.17
N GLN A 29 -5.57 15.52 -25.18
CA GLN A 29 -5.22 16.93 -25.01
C GLN A 29 -6.29 17.67 -24.19
N GLN A 30 -7.58 17.35 -24.36
CA GLN A 30 -8.65 17.93 -23.55
C GLN A 30 -8.52 17.55 -22.07
N LEU A 31 -8.27 16.28 -21.77
CA LEU A 31 -8.06 15.79 -20.39
C LEU A 31 -6.78 16.32 -19.75
N GLY A 32 -5.81 16.73 -20.57
CA GLY A 32 -4.54 17.32 -20.12
C GLY A 32 -4.50 18.84 -20.18
N PHE A 33 -5.60 19.51 -20.53
CA PHE A 33 -5.67 20.95 -20.71
C PHE A 33 -5.54 21.70 -19.37
N GLY A 34 -4.79 22.80 -19.38
CA GLY A 34 -4.50 23.61 -18.19
C GLY A 34 -3.09 23.38 -17.63
N GLU A 35 -2.88 23.84 -16.40
CA GLU A 35 -1.60 23.69 -15.71
C GLU A 35 -1.33 22.22 -15.35
N ALA A 36 -0.04 21.88 -15.28
CA ALA A 36 0.40 20.55 -14.94
C ALA A 36 1.53 20.60 -13.92
N ASN A 37 1.57 19.61 -13.03
CA ASN A 37 2.74 19.37 -12.19
C ASN A 37 3.88 18.77 -13.06
N VAL A 38 4.58 19.65 -13.78
CA VAL A 38 5.67 19.26 -14.68
C VAL A 38 6.80 18.59 -13.92
N ALA A 39 7.16 19.10 -12.74
CA ALA A 39 8.19 18.51 -11.89
C ALA A 39 7.87 17.05 -11.51
N ALA A 40 6.64 16.75 -11.11
CA ALA A 40 6.24 15.38 -10.79
C ALA A 40 6.26 14.46 -12.02
N ARG A 41 5.93 14.96 -13.22
CA ARG A 41 6.02 14.16 -14.46
C ARG A 41 7.47 13.78 -14.78
N VAL A 42 8.39 14.72 -14.60
CA VAL A 42 9.83 14.47 -14.80
C VAL A 42 10.34 13.47 -13.77
N GLY A 43 10.04 13.67 -12.48
CA GLY A 43 10.41 12.73 -11.42
C GLY A 43 9.85 11.33 -11.65
N PHE A 44 8.57 11.23 -12.05
CA PHE A 44 7.94 9.96 -12.38
C PHE A 44 8.60 9.28 -13.59
N SER A 45 9.03 10.01 -14.62
CA SER A 45 9.73 9.40 -15.76
C SER A 45 11.07 8.78 -15.36
N VAL A 46 11.78 9.39 -14.41
CA VAL A 46 13.04 8.85 -13.87
C VAL A 46 12.76 7.58 -13.07
N ALA A 47 11.82 7.64 -12.12
CA ALA A 47 11.42 6.50 -11.31
C ALA A 47 10.90 5.31 -12.15
N LEU A 48 10.19 5.59 -13.25
CA LEU A 48 9.75 4.57 -14.20
C LEU A 48 10.94 3.94 -14.93
N GLY A 49 11.92 4.74 -15.35
CA GLY A 49 13.16 4.24 -15.95
C GLY A 49 13.92 3.30 -15.01
N GLU A 50 14.04 3.68 -13.74
CA GLU A 50 14.65 2.85 -12.69
C GLU A 50 13.88 1.55 -12.47
N HIS A 51 12.54 1.62 -12.36
CA HIS A 51 11.69 0.44 -12.19
C HIS A 51 11.81 -0.54 -13.38
N LEU A 52 11.88 -0.01 -14.61
CA LEU A 52 12.10 -0.82 -15.81
C LEU A 52 13.49 -1.46 -15.84
N ALA A 53 14.53 -0.72 -15.44
CA ALA A 53 15.90 -1.22 -15.36
C ALA A 53 16.07 -2.33 -14.31
N CYS A 54 15.37 -2.23 -13.17
CA CYS A 54 15.35 -3.27 -12.14
C CYS A 54 14.57 -4.53 -12.56
N GLY A 55 13.75 -4.47 -13.60
CA GLY A 55 12.91 -5.58 -14.05
C GLY A 55 11.60 -5.68 -13.25
N PRO A 56 10.47 -5.19 -13.80
CA PRO A 56 9.18 -5.17 -13.09
C PRO A 56 8.70 -6.53 -12.58
N GLN A 57 8.99 -7.61 -13.33
CA GLN A 57 8.67 -8.99 -12.96
C GLN A 57 9.45 -9.44 -11.72
N ALA A 58 10.74 -9.11 -11.67
CA ALA A 58 11.60 -9.45 -10.52
C ALA A 58 11.17 -8.67 -9.27
N ILE A 59 10.85 -7.38 -9.41
CA ILE A 59 10.30 -6.57 -8.30
C ILE A 59 9.00 -7.17 -7.77
N ARG A 60 8.05 -7.56 -8.66
CA ARG A 60 6.80 -8.20 -8.23
C ARG A 60 7.03 -9.54 -7.54
N ALA A 61 7.91 -10.38 -8.08
CA ALA A 61 8.25 -11.66 -7.48
C ALA A 61 8.85 -11.48 -6.08
N ARG A 62 9.78 -10.53 -5.92
CA ARG A 62 10.38 -10.23 -4.62
C ARG A 62 9.38 -9.67 -3.61
N LEU A 63 8.46 -8.81 -4.03
CA LEU A 63 7.40 -8.31 -3.16
C LEU A 63 6.43 -9.42 -2.74
N ALA A 64 6.09 -10.35 -3.64
CA ALA A 64 5.26 -11.51 -3.29
C ALA A 64 5.98 -12.43 -2.28
N GLU A 65 7.27 -12.69 -2.49
CA GLU A 65 8.12 -13.46 -1.55
C GLU A 65 8.18 -12.79 -0.16
N LEU A 66 8.37 -11.47 -0.09
CA LEU A 66 8.34 -10.73 1.17
C LEU A 66 6.96 -10.79 1.86
N GLY A 67 5.88 -10.78 1.08
CA GLY A 67 4.54 -10.97 1.59
C GLY A 67 4.35 -12.36 2.20
N ASP A 68 4.83 -13.41 1.53
CA ASP A 68 4.79 -14.79 2.02
C ASP A 68 5.56 -14.93 3.34
N ILE A 69 6.80 -14.44 3.39
CA ILE A 69 7.60 -14.44 4.62
C ILE A 69 6.86 -13.70 5.74
N ALA A 70 6.35 -12.50 5.46
CA ALA A 70 5.64 -11.69 6.44
C ALA A 70 4.42 -12.43 7.00
N ARG A 71 3.59 -13.02 6.14
CA ARG A 71 2.39 -13.77 6.56
C ARG A 71 2.75 -15.03 7.33
N THR A 72 3.80 -15.73 6.93
CA THR A 72 4.29 -16.94 7.62
C THR A 72 4.78 -16.62 9.02
N VAL A 73 5.66 -15.62 9.17
CA VAL A 73 6.21 -15.22 10.47
C VAL A 73 5.12 -14.67 11.41
N LEU A 74 4.13 -13.96 10.85
CA LEU A 74 3.07 -13.34 11.64
C LEU A 74 1.88 -14.26 11.95
N ALA A 75 1.81 -15.45 11.34
CA ALA A 75 0.68 -16.36 11.48
C ALA A 75 0.43 -16.81 12.93
N ASP A 76 1.51 -16.94 13.72
CA ASP A 76 1.47 -17.44 15.09
C ASP A 76 1.54 -16.33 16.16
N VAL A 77 1.49 -15.05 15.76
CA VAL A 77 1.55 -13.94 16.70
C VAL A 77 0.21 -13.80 17.44
N SER A 78 0.24 -14.09 18.74
CA SER A 78 -0.94 -13.99 19.61
C SER A 78 -1.57 -12.59 19.59
N GLY A 79 -2.91 -12.54 19.62
CA GLY A 79 -3.66 -11.28 19.52
C GLY A 79 -3.90 -10.80 18.08
N TRP A 80 -3.34 -11.50 17.07
CA TRP A 80 -3.51 -11.15 15.67
C TRP A 80 -3.90 -12.34 14.80
N ARG A 81 -4.68 -12.05 13.76
CA ARG A 81 -4.96 -12.98 12.67
C ARG A 81 -4.54 -12.35 11.35
N VAL A 82 -3.67 -13.04 10.62
CA VAL A 82 -3.34 -12.69 9.23
C VAL A 82 -4.58 -12.88 8.34
N VAL A 83 -4.90 -11.88 7.51
CA VAL A 83 -6.13 -11.88 6.69
C VAL A 83 -5.92 -12.52 5.32
N GLU A 84 -4.87 -12.13 4.60
CA GLU A 84 -4.57 -12.63 3.26
C GLU A 84 -4.00 -14.06 3.31
N ALA A 85 -4.20 -14.83 2.24
CA ALA A 85 -3.58 -16.16 2.11
C ALA A 85 -2.06 -16.04 2.02
N VAL A 86 -1.35 -17.06 2.49
CA VAL A 86 0.12 -17.08 2.52
C VAL A 86 0.72 -16.83 1.12
N ASP A 87 0.11 -17.38 0.08
CA ASP A 87 0.53 -17.28 -1.33
C ASP A 87 -0.08 -16.09 -2.10
N GLU A 88 -0.77 -15.15 -1.41
CA GLU A 88 -1.29 -13.95 -2.04
C GLU A 88 -0.17 -13.18 -2.76
N PRO A 89 -0.30 -12.83 -4.06
CA PRO A 89 0.76 -12.20 -4.85
C PRO A 89 0.95 -10.70 -4.54
N SER A 90 1.13 -10.38 -3.26
CA SER A 90 1.25 -9.03 -2.70
C SER A 90 2.15 -9.04 -1.46
N ALA A 91 2.92 -7.96 -1.27
CA ALA A 91 3.68 -7.73 -0.04
C ALA A 91 2.79 -7.26 1.14
N ILE A 92 1.62 -6.70 0.85
CA ILE A 92 0.75 -6.17 1.89
C ILE A 92 0.23 -7.32 2.75
N THR A 93 0.32 -7.14 4.07
CA THR A 93 -0.25 -8.06 5.07
C THR A 93 -1.14 -7.28 6.02
N THR A 94 -2.40 -7.70 6.13
CA THR A 94 -3.38 -7.16 7.05
C THR A 94 -3.48 -8.08 8.28
N LEU A 95 -3.37 -7.47 9.46
CA LEU A 95 -3.51 -8.10 10.76
C LEU A 95 -4.83 -7.63 11.37
N ALA A 96 -5.78 -8.56 11.47
CA ALA A 96 -7.03 -8.34 12.20
C ALA A 96 -6.80 -8.63 13.69
N PRO A 97 -7.23 -7.74 14.60
CA PRO A 97 -7.09 -8.01 16.03
C PRO A 97 -7.98 -9.18 16.45
N ILE A 98 -7.43 -10.05 17.28
CA ILE A 98 -8.15 -11.07 18.04
C ILE A 98 -7.87 -10.86 19.54
N ASP A 99 -8.71 -11.43 20.40
CA ASP A 99 -8.53 -11.38 21.87
C ASP A 99 -8.35 -9.97 22.46
N GLY A 100 -8.95 -8.97 21.80
CA GLY A 100 -8.99 -7.59 22.27
C GLY A 100 -7.70 -6.80 22.05
N ALA A 101 -6.82 -7.19 21.12
CA ALA A 101 -5.74 -6.32 20.66
C ALA A 101 -6.30 -4.99 20.11
N ASP A 102 -5.64 -3.86 20.41
CA ASP A 102 -6.01 -2.54 19.92
C ASP A 102 -5.04 -2.07 18.82
N PRO A 103 -5.47 -2.07 17.53
CA PRO A 103 -4.61 -1.63 16.43
C PRO A 103 -4.12 -0.20 16.52
N ALA A 104 -4.87 0.72 17.13
CA ALA A 104 -4.46 2.11 17.26
C ALA A 104 -3.36 2.25 18.31
N ALA A 105 -3.54 1.63 19.49
CA ALA A 105 -2.55 1.63 20.55
C ALA A 105 -1.25 0.93 20.12
N VAL A 106 -1.37 -0.26 19.50
CA VAL A 106 -0.20 -1.02 19.02
C VAL A 106 0.56 -0.23 17.96
N ARG A 107 -0.11 0.39 16.99
CA ARG A 107 0.53 1.25 15.99
C ARG A 107 1.28 2.44 16.62
N ALA A 108 0.68 3.10 17.62
CA ALA A 108 1.31 4.21 18.33
C ALA A 108 2.54 3.75 19.13
N TRP A 109 2.47 2.59 19.77
CA TRP A 109 3.58 1.99 20.50
C TRP A 109 4.73 1.60 19.56
N LEU A 110 4.44 0.90 18.46
CA LEU A 110 5.44 0.51 17.45
C LEU A 110 6.19 1.74 16.91
N LEU A 111 5.49 2.82 16.63
CA LEU A 111 6.11 4.05 16.14
C LEU A 111 6.98 4.72 17.21
N SER A 112 6.48 4.88 18.43
CA SER A 112 7.17 5.63 19.49
C SER A 112 8.35 4.86 20.09
N GLN A 113 8.19 3.55 20.31
CA GLN A 113 9.16 2.71 21.03
C GLN A 113 10.12 1.97 20.09
N ARG A 114 9.68 1.63 18.89
CA ARG A 114 10.46 0.83 17.93
C ARG A 114 10.79 1.55 16.64
N ARG A 115 10.25 2.75 16.41
CA ARG A 115 10.38 3.52 15.15
C ARG A 115 9.88 2.74 13.93
N ILE A 116 8.96 1.82 14.14
CA ILE A 116 8.34 1.02 13.08
C ILE A 116 7.07 1.75 12.62
N VAL A 117 7.01 2.04 11.32
CA VAL A 117 5.84 2.68 10.70
C VAL A 117 4.90 1.61 10.17
N THR A 118 3.70 1.55 10.74
CA THR A 118 2.60 0.72 10.25
C THR A 118 1.36 1.56 9.99
N THR A 119 0.43 1.00 9.22
CA THR A 119 -0.84 1.66 8.91
C THR A 119 -1.94 1.12 9.81
N TYR A 120 -2.55 1.99 10.61
CA TYR A 120 -3.88 1.75 11.16
C TYR A 120 -4.92 2.01 10.06
N ALA A 121 -5.74 1.02 9.74
CA ALA A 121 -6.85 1.17 8.82
C ALA A 121 -8.16 1.04 9.60
N GLY A 122 -8.78 2.18 9.90
CA GLY A 122 -10.11 2.23 10.50
C GLY A 122 -11.22 1.90 9.50
N VAL A 123 -12.40 1.60 10.04
CA VAL A 123 -13.60 1.24 9.27
C VAL A 123 -13.97 2.32 8.26
N GLU A 124 -13.71 3.59 8.56
CA GLU A 124 -13.97 4.73 7.67
C GLU A 124 -13.24 4.64 6.33
N ARG A 125 -12.17 3.85 6.23
CA ARG A 125 -11.44 3.65 4.96
C ARG A 125 -12.16 2.72 3.99
N ALA A 126 -13.02 1.83 4.48
CA ALA A 126 -13.88 0.97 3.67
C ALA A 126 -15.11 0.51 4.47
N PRO A 127 -16.10 1.39 4.71
CA PRO A 127 -17.20 1.14 5.65
C PRO A 127 -18.07 -0.09 5.35
N LEU A 128 -18.04 -0.57 4.12
CA LEU A 128 -18.82 -1.72 3.66
C LEU A 128 -18.03 -3.03 3.62
N GLU A 129 -16.71 -2.97 3.78
CA GLU A 129 -15.81 -4.13 3.62
C GLU A 129 -14.96 -4.40 4.87
N LEU A 130 -14.63 -3.37 5.67
CA LEU A 130 -13.86 -3.50 6.91
C LEU A 130 -14.80 -3.51 8.13
N PRO A 131 -15.04 -4.68 8.75
CA PRO A 131 -15.97 -4.79 9.89
C PRO A 131 -15.38 -4.24 11.21
N ALA A 132 -14.06 -4.12 11.29
CA ALA A 132 -13.32 -3.62 12.44
C ALA A 132 -12.00 -2.97 11.98
N PRO A 133 -11.38 -2.11 12.81
CA PRO A 133 -10.05 -1.59 12.51
C PRO A 133 -9.01 -2.69 12.44
N VAL A 134 -8.03 -2.52 11.56
CA VAL A 134 -6.93 -3.46 11.34
C VAL A 134 -5.58 -2.75 11.34
N LEU A 135 -4.52 -3.51 11.58
CA LEU A 135 -3.15 -3.07 11.37
C LEU A 135 -2.66 -3.59 10.01
N ARG A 136 -1.93 -2.80 9.25
CA ARG A 136 -1.34 -3.20 7.96
C ARG A 136 0.14 -2.90 7.91
N ILE A 137 0.88 -3.86 7.37
CA ILE A 137 2.25 -3.69 6.93
C ILE A 137 2.34 -3.85 5.42
N SER A 138 3.33 -3.18 4.84
CA SER A 138 3.60 -3.22 3.40
C SER A 138 5.12 -3.17 3.22
N PRO A 139 5.82 -4.30 3.42
CA PRO A 139 7.25 -4.38 3.20
C PRO A 139 7.59 -3.90 1.79
N HIS A 140 8.64 -3.11 1.70
CA HIS A 140 9.20 -2.64 0.45
C HIS A 140 10.30 -3.61 -0.02
N VAL A 141 10.73 -3.49 -1.28
CA VAL A 141 11.67 -4.44 -1.91
C VAL A 141 13.06 -4.48 -1.23
N ASP A 142 13.40 -3.43 -0.48
CA ASP A 142 14.62 -3.32 0.32
C ASP A 142 14.51 -3.95 1.71
N ASN A 143 13.32 -4.39 2.14
CA ASN A 143 13.18 -5.14 3.39
C ASN A 143 13.76 -6.56 3.27
N THR A 144 14.20 -7.05 4.42
CA THR A 144 14.82 -8.36 4.62
C THR A 144 13.90 -9.28 5.44
N ALA A 145 14.23 -10.57 5.49
CA ALA A 145 13.55 -11.50 6.40
C ALA A 145 13.79 -11.10 7.87
N ASP A 146 15.01 -10.69 8.20
CA ASP A 146 15.38 -10.20 9.54
C ASP A 146 14.53 -8.98 9.97
N ASP A 147 14.18 -8.07 9.04
CA ASP A 147 13.28 -6.95 9.34
C ASP A 147 11.87 -7.45 9.73
N LEU A 148 11.40 -8.54 9.10
CA LEU A 148 10.08 -9.13 9.34
C LEU A 148 10.06 -9.93 10.66
N ASP A 149 11.14 -10.63 10.99
CA ASP A 149 11.32 -11.28 12.28
C ASP A 149 11.38 -10.24 13.41
N ALA A 150 12.17 -9.17 13.23
CA ALA A 150 12.25 -8.06 14.17
C ALA A 150 10.89 -7.34 14.34
N PHE A 151 10.11 -7.24 13.25
CA PHE A 151 8.75 -6.73 13.32
C PHE A 151 7.83 -7.64 14.13
N ALA A 152 7.90 -8.96 13.95
CA ALA A 152 7.07 -9.90 14.71
C ALA A 152 7.37 -9.85 16.21
N GLU A 153 8.65 -9.80 16.59
CA GLU A 153 9.06 -9.59 17.99
C GLU A 153 8.53 -8.27 18.55
N ALA A 154 8.61 -7.19 17.77
CA ALA A 154 8.09 -5.89 18.15
C ALA A 154 6.56 -5.91 18.30
N LEU A 155 5.85 -6.64 17.45
CA LEU A 155 4.40 -6.78 17.50
C LEU A 155 3.95 -7.52 18.76
N VAL A 156 4.64 -8.61 19.14
CA VAL A 156 4.40 -9.31 20.41
C VAL A 156 4.59 -8.37 21.59
N ALA A 157 5.71 -7.65 21.64
CA ALA A 157 6.01 -6.71 22.71
C ALA A 157 4.98 -5.56 22.80
N ALA A 158 4.58 -5.01 21.64
CA ALA A 158 3.57 -3.97 21.57
C ALA A 158 2.22 -4.46 22.10
N THR A 159 1.79 -5.64 21.65
CA THR A 159 0.50 -6.24 22.05
C THR A 159 0.45 -6.48 23.56
N ALA A 160 1.54 -6.97 24.15
CA ALA A 160 1.63 -7.14 25.60
C ALA A 160 1.58 -5.81 26.35
N ALA A 161 2.34 -4.80 25.89
CA ALA A 161 2.40 -3.49 26.53
C ALA A 161 1.05 -2.76 26.51
N THR A 162 0.30 -2.85 25.42
CA THR A 162 -0.99 -2.17 25.27
C THR A 162 -2.16 -2.93 25.88
N SER A 163 -1.99 -4.22 26.19
CA SER A 163 -3.05 -5.03 26.82
C SER A 163 -3.19 -4.76 28.32
N GLY A 164 -2.12 -4.26 28.98
CA GLY A 164 -2.09 -3.97 30.42
C GLY A 164 -2.55 -2.57 30.83
N GLU A 165 -2.87 -1.70 29.87
CA GLU A 165 -3.39 -0.34 30.12
C GLU A 165 -4.93 -0.27 30.22
N ARG A 166 -5.60 -1.42 30.34
CA ARG A 166 -7.05 -1.51 30.56
C ARG A 166 -7.42 -1.72 32.02
#